data_AF-A0A2G8RQJ8-F1
#
_entry.id   AF-A0A2G8RQJ8-F1
#
_cell.length_a   1.000
_cell.length_b   1.000
_cell.length_c   1.000
_cell.angle_alpha   90.00
_cell.angle_beta   90.00
_cell.angle_gamma   90.00
#
_symmetry.space_group_name_H-M   'P 1'
#
loop_
_entity.id
_entity.type
_entity.pdbx_description
1 polymer ?
#
loop_
_entity_poly.entity_id
_entity_poly.type
_entity_poly.pdbx_seq_one_letter_code
_entity_poly.pdbx_strand_id
1 'polypeptide(L)'
;MFGSASHYANFSCESNPTYINISPSRNAQPTSRASQPGASSSKTKANGHTETAEVVRSVLVHSGQPVDDMFKYVPTPPITRMTLAEATLRWRHIAPTAPDTLWCHPYFAKDPFVMPQTPDIYVIGNQPAFATKLVTEDGNMDAEDEEDRRAKRCRIVLVPNFKQSGVLVLVNMQTLDVRRVQFAVQGMSAGGGET
;
A
#
# COMPACT_ATOMS: atom_id res chain seq x y z
N MET A 1 -20.62 -4.79 13.06
CA MET A 1 -19.75 -4.02 12.13
C MET A 1 -19.47 -4.75 10.82
N PHE A 2 -19.21 -6.07 10.80
CA PHE A 2 -18.92 -6.78 9.53
C PHE A 2 -19.82 -8.00 9.22
N GLY A 3 -20.78 -8.33 10.09
CA GLY A 3 -21.79 -9.37 9.83
C GLY A 3 -21.18 -10.70 9.41
N SER A 4 -21.79 -11.35 8.40
CA SER A 4 -21.31 -12.62 7.85
C SER A 4 -19.90 -12.56 7.26
N ALA A 5 -19.44 -11.39 6.82
CA ALA A 5 -18.11 -11.24 6.24
C ALA A 5 -16.98 -11.55 7.24
N SER A 6 -17.24 -11.34 8.54
CA SER A 6 -16.28 -11.65 9.60
C SER A 6 -16.00 -13.15 9.78
N HIS A 7 -16.83 -14.03 9.22
CA HIS A 7 -16.65 -15.49 9.31
C HIS A 7 -15.75 -16.05 8.20
N TYR A 8 -15.40 -15.25 7.18
CA TYR A 8 -14.51 -15.73 6.14
C TYR A 8 -13.09 -15.87 6.68
N ALA A 9 -12.47 -17.03 6.43
CA ALA A 9 -11.11 -17.34 6.90
C ALA A 9 -10.04 -16.39 6.32
N ASN A 10 -10.34 -15.70 5.22
CA ASN A 10 -9.50 -14.69 4.59
C ASN A 10 -9.85 -13.25 4.99
N PHE A 11 -10.69 -13.06 6.02
CA PHE A 11 -10.99 -11.74 6.58
C PHE A 11 -10.14 -11.50 7.83
N SER A 12 -9.29 -10.49 7.79
CA SER A 12 -8.51 -10.02 8.94
C SER A 12 -8.77 -8.54 9.21
N CYS A 13 -8.86 -8.19 10.50
CA CYS A 13 -8.91 -6.79 10.94
C CYS A 13 -7.49 -6.35 11.31
N GLU A 14 -7.04 -5.27 10.69
CA GLU A 14 -5.74 -4.65 10.96
C GLU A 14 -5.91 -3.32 11.70
N SER A 15 -4.88 -2.90 12.43
CA SER A 15 -4.84 -1.57 13.04
C SER A 15 -4.70 -0.46 11.99
N ASN A 16 -4.95 0.77 12.38
CA ASN A 16 -4.67 1.95 11.56
C ASN A 16 -3.61 2.82 12.28
N PRO A 17 -2.42 3.04 11.70
CA PRO A 17 -1.92 2.51 10.41
C PRO A 17 -1.57 1.01 10.44
N THR A 18 -1.37 0.40 9.27
CA THR A 18 -0.85 -0.99 9.13
C THR A 18 0.06 -1.16 7.92
N TYR A 19 0.99 -2.10 8.02
CA TYR A 19 1.78 -2.63 6.91
C TYR A 19 1.17 -3.95 6.43
N ILE A 20 0.86 -4.04 5.14
CA ILE A 20 0.33 -5.23 4.48
C ILE A 20 1.40 -5.76 3.52
N ASN A 21 1.80 -7.01 3.68
CA ASN A 21 2.74 -7.67 2.78
C ASN A 21 1.96 -8.52 1.77
N ILE A 22 2.18 -8.25 0.49
CA ILE A 22 1.56 -8.96 -0.63
C ILE A 22 2.65 -9.78 -1.30
N SER A 23 2.44 -11.09 -1.39
CA SER A 23 3.31 -12.02 -2.11
C SER A 23 2.50 -12.92 -3.04
N PRO A 24 3.09 -13.40 -4.15
CA PRO A 24 2.44 -14.41 -4.99
C PRO A 24 2.14 -15.66 -4.15
N SER A 25 0.96 -16.25 -4.36
CA SER A 25 0.63 -17.53 -3.72
C SER A 25 1.60 -18.59 -4.22
N ARG A 26 2.41 -19.17 -3.31
CA ARG A 26 3.10 -20.42 -3.60
C ARG A 26 2.00 -21.46 -3.78
N ASN A 27 1.83 -22.01 -4.98
CA ASN A 27 1.05 -23.22 -5.15
C ASN A 27 1.57 -24.20 -4.09
N ALA A 28 0.74 -24.49 -3.07
CA ALA A 28 1.03 -25.55 -2.13
C ALA A 28 1.34 -26.78 -2.98
N GLN A 29 2.57 -27.28 -2.87
CA GLN A 29 2.89 -28.58 -3.46
C GLN A 29 1.76 -29.53 -3.03
N PRO A 30 1.10 -30.24 -3.96
CA PRO A 30 0.09 -31.20 -3.58
C PRO A 30 0.78 -32.17 -2.63
N THR A 31 0.35 -32.17 -1.36
CA THR A 31 0.84 -33.14 -0.38
C THR A 31 0.56 -34.52 -0.96
N SER A 32 1.62 -35.23 -1.36
CA SER A 32 1.55 -36.52 -2.01
C SER A 32 0.98 -37.54 -1.02
N ARG A 33 -0.34 -37.72 -1.09
CA ARG A 33 -1.02 -38.84 -0.43
C ARG A 33 -1.23 -39.94 -1.45
N ALA A 34 -0.18 -40.74 -1.70
CA ALA A 34 -0.33 -42.07 -2.30
C ALA A 34 0.99 -42.87 -2.21
N SER A 35 1.07 -43.74 -1.21
CA SER A 35 1.95 -44.90 -1.24
C SER A 35 1.35 -45.95 -2.18
N GLN A 36 1.79 -46.03 -3.43
CA GLN A 36 1.87 -47.29 -4.22
C GLN A 36 2.93 -47.17 -5.33
N PRO A 37 3.73 -48.23 -5.59
CA PRO A 37 4.76 -48.26 -6.62
C PRO A 37 4.22 -48.85 -7.94
N GLY A 38 4.49 -48.19 -9.07
CA GLY A 38 4.13 -48.74 -10.39
C GLY A 38 4.42 -47.83 -11.57
N ALA A 39 5.58 -48.04 -12.20
CA ALA A 39 5.93 -47.83 -13.62
C ALA A 39 5.24 -46.71 -14.44
N SER A 40 5.98 -45.65 -14.76
CA SER A 40 6.37 -45.28 -16.15
C SER A 40 7.11 -43.94 -16.17
N SER A 41 8.34 -43.95 -16.67
CA SER A 41 9.15 -42.75 -16.87
C SER A 41 8.67 -41.99 -18.11
N SER A 42 7.70 -41.08 -17.96
CA SER A 42 7.49 -40.00 -18.92
C SER A 42 8.31 -38.79 -18.50
N LYS A 43 9.39 -38.50 -19.23
CA LYS A 43 10.17 -37.27 -19.08
C LYS A 43 9.27 -36.06 -19.35
N THR A 44 8.81 -35.40 -18.31
CA THR A 44 8.20 -34.08 -18.43
C THR A 44 9.30 -33.11 -18.86
N LYS A 45 9.26 -32.66 -20.11
CA LYS A 45 10.11 -31.55 -20.58
C LYS A 45 9.83 -30.36 -19.66
N ALA A 46 10.84 -29.91 -18.94
CA ALA A 46 10.81 -28.64 -18.24
C ALA A 46 10.63 -27.55 -19.31
N ASN A 47 9.41 -27.06 -19.48
CA ASN A 47 9.19 -25.80 -20.19
C ASN A 47 9.94 -24.75 -19.38
N GLY A 48 10.96 -24.15 -20.00
CA GLY A 48 11.66 -23.00 -19.48
C GLY A 48 10.69 -21.82 -19.42
N HIS A 49 9.89 -21.76 -18.35
CA HIS A 49 9.33 -20.51 -17.92
C HIS A 49 10.47 -19.72 -17.32
N THR A 50 10.85 -18.63 -17.99
CA THR A 50 11.65 -17.55 -17.42
C THR A 50 11.03 -17.23 -16.07
N GLU A 51 11.71 -17.61 -14.98
CA GLU A 51 11.28 -17.29 -13.62
C GLU A 51 11.27 -15.76 -13.51
N THR A 52 10.09 -15.17 -13.67
CA THR A 52 9.86 -13.79 -13.25
C THR A 52 10.05 -13.80 -11.74
N ALA A 53 11.12 -13.16 -11.25
CA ALA A 53 11.45 -13.08 -9.84
C ALA A 53 10.19 -12.79 -9.01
N GLU A 54 9.94 -13.59 -7.97
CA GLU A 54 8.76 -13.43 -7.11
C GLU A 54 8.76 -12.03 -6.49
N VAL A 55 7.82 -11.19 -6.93
CA VAL A 55 7.72 -9.81 -6.49
C VAL A 55 6.90 -9.75 -5.20
N VAL A 56 7.58 -9.57 -4.07
CA VAL A 56 6.94 -9.20 -2.79
C VAL A 56 6.78 -7.68 -2.73
N ARG A 57 5.61 -7.21 -2.28
CA ARG A 57 5.30 -5.79 -2.10
C ARG A 57 4.85 -5.50 -0.68
N SER A 58 5.41 -4.45 -0.11
CA SER A 58 4.98 -3.86 1.15
C SER A 58 4.05 -2.67 0.89
N VAL A 59 2.90 -2.67 1.54
CA VAL A 59 1.88 -1.64 1.41
C VAL A 59 1.63 -1.02 2.78
N LEU A 60 1.97 0.25 2.95
CA LEU A 60 1.61 1.02 4.14
C LEU A 60 0.27 1.70 3.90
N VAL A 61 -0.69 1.50 4.80
CA VAL A 61 -2.04 2.06 4.68
C VAL A 61 -2.43 2.81 5.95
N HIS A 62 -3.03 4.00 5.78
CA HIS A 62 -3.78 4.64 6.85
C HIS A 62 -5.05 5.35 6.34
N SER A 63 -6.01 5.61 7.24
CA SER A 63 -7.36 6.08 6.88
C SER A 63 -7.50 7.59 6.58
N GLY A 64 -6.38 8.31 6.41
CA GLY A 64 -6.35 9.72 5.99
C GLY A 64 -6.20 10.78 7.09
N GLN A 65 -6.58 10.47 8.34
CA GLN A 65 -6.63 11.45 9.44
C GLN A 65 -5.32 12.21 9.69
N PRO A 66 -4.13 11.56 9.68
CA PRO A 66 -2.85 12.27 9.80
C PRO A 66 -2.65 13.38 8.77
N VAL A 67 -2.99 13.13 7.50
CA VAL A 67 -2.85 14.13 6.44
C VAL A 67 -3.88 15.24 6.60
N ASP A 68 -5.12 14.90 6.93
CA ASP A 68 -6.15 15.91 7.19
C ASP A 68 -5.84 16.79 8.40
N ASP A 69 -5.20 16.23 9.42
CA ASP A 69 -4.79 16.97 10.61
C ASP A 69 -3.65 17.95 10.31
N MET A 70 -2.55 17.47 9.71
CA MET A 70 -1.44 18.34 9.27
C MET A 70 -1.92 19.45 8.33
N PHE A 71 -2.88 19.16 7.44
CA PHE A 71 -3.39 20.13 6.47
C PHE A 71 -4.07 21.34 7.11
N LYS A 72 -4.52 21.25 8.38
CA LYS A 72 -5.08 22.38 9.13
C LYS A 72 -4.04 23.44 9.51
N TYR A 73 -2.77 23.06 9.56
CA TYR A 73 -1.69 23.86 10.18
C TYR A 73 -0.64 24.35 9.18
N VAL A 74 -0.89 24.19 7.88
CA VAL A 74 0.05 24.58 6.82
C VAL A 74 -0.58 25.57 5.83
N PRO A 75 0.19 26.53 5.30
CA PRO A 75 -0.32 27.48 4.32
C PRO A 75 -0.77 26.76 3.05
N THR A 76 -2.04 26.95 2.71
CA THR A 76 -2.69 26.35 1.55
C THR A 76 -3.36 27.46 0.75
N PRO A 77 -2.79 27.91 -0.39
CA PRO A 77 -1.55 27.48 -1.09
C PRO A 77 -0.24 27.91 -0.38
N PRO A 78 0.94 27.34 -0.72
CA PRO A 78 1.23 26.42 -1.84
C PRO A 78 1.23 24.92 -1.48
N ILE A 79 1.04 24.57 -0.19
CA ILE A 79 1.13 23.17 0.24
C ILE A 79 -0.13 22.40 -0.18
N THR A 80 0.07 21.20 -0.70
CA THR A 80 -0.99 20.27 -1.10
C THR A 80 -0.97 19.01 -0.22
N ARG A 81 -2.05 18.22 -0.26
CA ARG A 81 -2.09 16.91 0.40
C ARG A 81 -1.05 15.94 -0.13
N MET A 82 -0.74 16.01 -1.44
CA MET A 82 0.31 15.20 -2.05
C MET A 82 1.69 15.57 -1.51
N THR A 83 1.98 16.87 -1.37
CA THR A 83 3.26 17.32 -0.80
C THR A 83 3.40 16.96 0.68
N LEU A 84 2.30 16.97 1.45
CA LEU A 84 2.33 16.48 2.84
C LEU A 84 2.56 14.96 2.91
N ALA A 85 1.91 14.19 2.05
CA ALA A 85 2.12 12.74 1.97
C ALA A 85 3.56 12.37 1.59
N GLU A 86 4.18 13.14 0.68
CA GLU A 86 5.59 12.98 0.35
C GLU A 86 6.49 13.40 1.53
N ALA A 87 6.10 14.43 2.28
CA ALA A 87 6.83 14.86 3.47
C ALA A 87 6.80 13.80 4.58
N THR A 88 5.66 13.16 4.86
CA THR A 88 5.59 12.07 5.87
C THR A 88 6.45 10.88 5.48
N LEU A 89 6.54 10.57 4.18
CA LEU A 89 7.45 9.55 3.67
C LEU A 89 8.92 9.93 3.92
N ARG A 90 9.31 11.18 3.63
CA ARG A 90 10.68 11.68 3.87
C ARG A 90 11.03 11.75 5.35
N TRP A 91 10.09 12.15 6.20
CA TRP A 91 10.28 12.19 7.65
C TRP A 91 10.26 10.81 8.30
N ARG A 92 9.91 9.74 7.54
CA ARG A 92 9.67 8.40 8.08
C ARG A 92 8.65 8.42 9.23
N HIS A 93 7.66 9.31 9.17
CA HIS A 93 6.69 9.50 10.25
C HIS A 93 5.29 9.78 9.70
N ILE A 94 4.34 8.89 9.97
CA ILE A 94 2.97 8.92 9.41
C ILE A 94 2.15 10.07 10.00
N ALA A 95 2.28 10.33 11.30
CA ALA A 95 1.44 11.28 12.04
C ALA A 95 2.28 12.15 12.99
N PRO A 96 3.13 13.06 12.47
CA PRO A 96 4.04 13.87 13.29
C PRO A 96 3.32 14.84 14.24
N THR A 97 2.03 15.06 14.04
CA THR A 97 1.19 15.90 14.89
C THR A 97 0.47 15.13 16.01
N ALA A 98 0.65 13.81 16.08
CA ALA A 98 0.23 13.01 17.22
C ALA A 98 1.32 13.03 18.30
N PRO A 99 0.98 13.12 19.60
CA PRO A 99 -0.37 13.16 20.17
C PRO A 99 -1.01 14.56 20.25
N ASP A 100 -0.26 15.61 19.91
CA ASP A 100 -0.59 17.00 20.27
C ASP A 100 -1.90 17.51 19.65
N THR A 101 -2.11 17.31 18.34
CA THR A 101 -3.33 17.73 17.64
C THR A 101 -4.13 16.56 17.07
N LEU A 102 -3.48 15.42 16.84
CA LEU A 102 -4.13 14.16 16.50
C LEU A 102 -4.09 13.21 17.69
N TRP A 103 -5.25 12.89 18.25
CA TRP A 103 -5.34 11.94 19.35
C TRP A 103 -4.86 10.55 18.95
N CYS A 104 -4.01 9.97 19.77
CA CYS A 104 -3.54 8.60 19.65
C CYS A 104 -3.57 7.89 21.01
N HIS A 105 -3.47 6.57 20.96
CA HIS A 105 -3.27 5.78 22.18
C HIS A 105 -1.89 6.11 22.79
N PRO A 106 -1.74 6.15 24.13
CA PRO A 106 -0.45 6.35 24.77
C PRO A 106 0.42 5.08 24.63
N TYR A 107 1.35 5.09 23.67
CA TYR A 107 2.30 4.00 23.47
C TYR A 107 3.54 4.20 24.35
N PHE A 108 3.92 3.18 25.12
CA PHE A 108 5.05 3.26 26.06
C PHE A 108 6.36 2.73 25.48
N ALA A 109 6.29 1.72 24.59
CA ALA A 109 7.47 1.00 24.13
C ALA A 109 7.96 1.47 22.76
N LYS A 110 7.04 1.64 21.81
CA LYS A 110 7.37 1.97 20.42
C LYS A 110 6.27 2.82 19.83
N ASP A 111 6.67 3.87 19.12
CA ASP A 111 5.76 4.70 18.34
C ASP A 111 5.32 3.94 17.07
N PRO A 112 4.01 3.68 16.86
CA PRO A 112 3.50 3.01 15.66
C PRO A 112 3.51 3.89 14.41
N PHE A 113 3.72 5.20 14.55
CA PHE A 113 3.71 6.15 13.44
C PHE A 113 5.08 6.26 12.74
N VAL A 114 6.15 5.78 13.38
CA VAL A 114 7.48 5.71 12.78
C VAL A 114 7.52 4.59 11.73
N MET A 115 7.93 4.94 10.50
CA MET A 115 8.06 4.00 9.39
C MET A 115 9.39 3.24 9.49
N PRO A 116 9.38 1.91 9.76
CA PRO A 116 10.62 1.16 9.90
C PRO A 116 11.38 1.02 8.58
N GLN A 117 10.67 0.97 7.46
CA GLN A 117 11.21 0.80 6.11
C GLN A 117 10.40 1.64 5.12
N THR A 118 10.98 1.98 3.96
CA THR A 118 10.22 2.63 2.89
C THR A 118 9.25 1.62 2.27
N PRO A 119 7.92 1.85 2.28
CA PRO A 119 6.97 0.95 1.64
C PRO A 119 7.06 1.05 0.11
N ASP A 120 6.75 -0.04 -0.60
CA ASP A 120 6.60 0.00 -2.07
C ASP A 120 5.37 0.84 -2.48
N ILE A 121 4.30 0.79 -1.70
CA ILE A 121 3.05 1.51 -1.92
C ILE A 121 2.61 2.17 -0.62
N TYR A 122 2.35 3.48 -0.65
CA TYR A 122 1.85 4.25 0.49
C TYR A 122 0.44 4.77 0.19
N VAL A 123 -0.56 4.19 0.86
CA VAL A 123 -1.98 4.43 0.63
C VAL A 123 -2.56 5.30 1.74
N ILE A 124 -3.21 6.39 1.33
CA ILE A 124 -3.81 7.38 2.22
C ILE A 124 -5.30 7.46 1.86
N GLY A 125 -6.15 6.96 2.75
CA GLY A 125 -7.59 6.88 2.54
C GLY A 125 -8.32 8.21 2.72
N ASN A 126 -9.61 8.21 2.34
CA ASN A 126 -10.58 9.28 2.62
C ASN A 126 -10.16 10.69 2.18
N GLN A 127 -9.36 10.82 1.13
CA GLN A 127 -8.93 12.14 0.64
C GLN A 127 -10.07 12.83 -0.16
N PRO A 128 -10.05 14.16 -0.30
CA PRO A 128 -11.09 14.88 -1.06
C PRO A 128 -11.11 14.55 -2.56
N ALA A 129 -9.96 14.20 -3.13
CA ALA A 129 -9.79 13.87 -4.53
C ALA A 129 -8.70 12.81 -4.71
N PHE A 130 -8.77 12.08 -5.83
CA PHE A 130 -7.73 11.14 -6.21
C PHE A 130 -6.47 11.89 -6.63
N ALA A 131 -5.31 11.41 -6.16
CA ALA A 131 -4.02 11.82 -6.67
C ALA A 131 -2.98 10.72 -6.43
N THR A 132 -1.96 10.65 -7.26
CA THR A 132 -0.88 9.68 -7.10
C THR A 132 0.46 10.25 -7.56
N LYS A 133 1.55 9.81 -6.93
CA LYS A 133 2.91 10.16 -7.31
C LYS A 133 3.82 8.96 -7.09
N LEU A 134 4.70 8.68 -8.05
CA LEU A 134 5.81 7.76 -7.85
C LEU A 134 7.01 8.57 -7.35
N VAL A 135 7.46 8.30 -6.13
CA VAL A 135 8.66 8.90 -5.55
C VAL A 135 9.80 7.90 -5.71
N THR A 136 10.92 8.36 -6.24
CA THR A 136 12.15 7.57 -6.43
C THR A 136 13.30 8.28 -5.75
N GLU A 137 14.18 7.49 -5.14
CA GLU A 137 15.44 7.94 -4.56
C GLU A 137 16.51 6.99 -5.10
N ASP A 138 17.50 7.56 -5.77
CA ASP A 138 18.61 6.79 -6.32
C ASP A 138 19.46 6.26 -5.17
N GLY A 139 19.95 5.03 -5.34
CA GLY A 139 20.83 4.42 -4.35
C GLY A 139 22.17 5.16 -4.31
N ASN A 140 22.70 5.36 -3.11
CA ASN A 140 24.03 5.90 -2.92
C ASN A 140 25.06 4.76 -2.94
N MET A 141 25.74 4.58 -4.07
CA MET A 141 26.76 3.53 -4.25
C MET A 141 27.89 3.61 -3.22
N ASP A 142 28.13 4.80 -2.64
CA ASP A 142 29.18 5.04 -1.65
C ASP A 142 28.71 4.82 -0.20
N ALA A 143 27.44 4.47 0.03
CA ALA A 143 26.91 4.22 1.37
C ALA A 143 27.42 2.89 1.94
N GLU A 144 27.72 2.86 3.24
CA GLU A 144 28.15 1.64 3.93
C GLU A 144 27.00 0.62 4.03
N ASP A 145 25.77 1.10 4.24
CA ASP A 145 24.58 0.28 4.38
C ASP A 145 24.02 -0.17 3.02
N GLU A 146 23.82 -1.48 2.85
CA GLU A 146 23.24 -2.09 1.64
C GLU A 146 21.84 -1.52 1.30
N GLU A 147 21.07 -1.13 2.31
CA GLU A 147 19.75 -0.54 2.12
C GLU A 147 19.83 0.85 1.46
N ASP A 148 20.91 1.59 1.70
CA ASP A 148 21.14 2.92 1.13
C ASP A 148 21.80 2.88 -0.25
N ARG A 149 22.52 1.79 -0.57
CA ARG A 149 23.01 1.55 -1.94
C ARG A 149 21.92 1.21 -2.94
N ARG A 150 20.77 0.74 -2.47
CA ARG A 150 19.67 0.31 -3.34
C ARG A 150 18.76 1.50 -3.66
N ALA A 151 18.39 1.63 -4.94
CA ALA A 151 17.37 2.58 -5.35
C ALA A 151 16.03 2.27 -4.65
N LYS A 152 15.47 3.27 -3.99
CA LYS A 152 14.20 3.19 -3.28
C LYS A 152 13.10 3.78 -4.15
N ARG A 153 11.93 3.16 -4.16
CA ARG A 153 10.75 3.70 -4.85
C ARG A 153 9.51 3.46 -4.02
N CYS A 154 8.62 4.44 -4.01
CA CYS A 154 7.36 4.39 -3.29
C CYS A 154 6.26 5.02 -4.15
N ARG A 155 5.18 4.26 -4.39
CA ARG A 155 3.97 4.78 -5.03
C ARG A 155 3.03 5.33 -3.97
N ILE A 156 2.90 6.64 -3.91
CA ILE A 156 1.91 7.32 -3.04
C ILE A 156 0.55 7.35 -3.76
N VAL A 157 -0.51 6.96 -3.06
CA VAL A 157 -1.88 6.95 -3.57
C VAL A 157 -2.81 7.61 -2.56
N LEU A 158 -3.35 8.78 -2.92
CA LEU A 158 -4.44 9.44 -2.22
C LEU A 158 -5.75 8.86 -2.74
N VAL A 159 -6.39 8.01 -1.95
CA VAL A 159 -7.65 7.35 -2.29
C VAL A 159 -8.81 8.24 -1.86
N PRO A 160 -9.68 8.67 -2.77
CA PRO A 160 -10.78 9.54 -2.42
C PRO A 160 -11.85 8.80 -1.62
N ASN A 161 -12.71 9.54 -0.92
CA ASN A 161 -13.87 8.95 -0.28
C ASN A 161 -14.80 8.29 -1.32
N PHE A 162 -14.98 6.97 -1.24
CA PHE A 162 -15.78 6.22 -2.22
C PHE A 162 -17.25 6.63 -2.24
N LYS A 163 -17.86 6.89 -1.06
CA LYS A 163 -19.27 7.27 -0.93
C LYS A 163 -19.59 8.54 -1.73
N GLN A 164 -18.64 9.47 -1.82
CA GLN A 164 -18.80 10.73 -2.54
C GLN A 164 -18.32 10.64 -4.00
N SER A 165 -17.18 10.00 -4.24
CA SER A 165 -16.51 10.02 -5.55
C SER A 165 -16.92 8.88 -6.48
N GLY A 166 -17.33 7.73 -5.93
CA GLY A 166 -17.49 6.48 -6.68
C GLY A 166 -16.18 5.94 -7.26
N VAL A 167 -15.01 6.42 -6.80
CA VAL A 167 -13.71 6.07 -7.37
C VAL A 167 -13.08 4.92 -6.59
N LEU A 168 -12.73 3.87 -7.32
CA LEU A 168 -11.89 2.75 -6.91
C LEU A 168 -10.52 2.85 -7.58
N VAL A 169 -9.47 2.48 -6.85
CA VAL A 169 -8.09 2.54 -7.34
C VAL A 169 -7.51 1.14 -7.47
N LEU A 170 -6.99 0.82 -8.65
CA LEU A 170 -6.28 -0.42 -8.94
C LEU A 170 -4.78 -0.13 -9.06
N VAL A 171 -3.95 -0.87 -8.34
CA VAL A 171 -2.49 -0.76 -8.41
C VAL A 171 -1.91 -2.05 -8.98
N ASN A 172 -1.12 -1.96 -10.03
CA ASN A 172 -0.38 -3.08 -10.59
C ASN A 172 0.80 -3.43 -9.66
N MET A 173 0.80 -4.62 -9.08
CA MET A 173 1.84 -5.02 -8.11
C MET A 173 3.22 -5.23 -8.73
N GLN A 174 3.31 -5.48 -10.05
CA GLN A 174 4.58 -5.61 -10.75
C GLN A 174 5.19 -4.25 -11.06
N THR A 175 4.42 -3.38 -11.71
CA THR A 175 4.91 -2.09 -12.26
C THR A 175 4.72 -0.90 -11.32
N LEU A 176 3.83 -1.02 -10.32
CA LEU A 176 3.33 0.08 -9.48
C LEU A 176 2.51 1.12 -10.25
N ASP A 177 2.02 0.79 -11.45
CA ASP A 177 1.09 1.64 -12.19
C ASP A 177 -0.28 1.67 -11.53
N VAL A 178 -0.96 2.80 -11.66
CA VAL A 178 -2.25 3.04 -11.00
C VAL A 178 -3.32 3.32 -12.05
N ARG A 179 -4.45 2.64 -11.92
CA ARG A 179 -5.64 2.85 -12.75
C ARG A 179 -6.83 3.19 -11.87
N ARG A 180 -7.52 4.27 -12.18
CA ARG A 180 -8.81 4.63 -11.57
C ARG A 180 -9.96 3.90 -12.26
N VAL A 181 -10.91 3.43 -11.48
CA VAL A 181 -12.21 2.89 -11.94
C VAL A 181 -13.28 3.71 -11.27
N GLN A 182 -14.12 4.39 -12.06
CA GLN A 182 -15.18 5.22 -11.52
C GLN A 182 -16.53 4.57 -11.76
N PHE A 183 -17.27 4.39 -10.67
CA PHE A 183 -18.66 3.97 -10.69
C PHE A 183 -19.53 5.22 -10.66
N ALA A 184 -20.44 5.30 -11.62
CA ALA A 184 -21.48 6.31 -11.64
C ALA A 184 -22.83 5.59 -11.74
N VAL A 185 -23.74 5.92 -10.83
CA VAL A 185 -25.15 5.58 -10.94
C VAL A 185 -25.88 6.84 -11.39
N GLN A 186 -26.97 6.69 -12.15
CA GLN A 186 -27.81 7.82 -12.55
C GLN A 186 -28.23 8.62 -11.30
N GLY A 187 -27.73 9.86 -11.18
CA GLY A 187 -27.93 10.73 -10.01
C GLY A 187 -26.72 10.93 -9.08
N MET A 188 -25.59 10.24 -9.28
CA MET A 188 -24.34 10.53 -8.58
C MET A 188 -23.58 11.66 -9.29
N SER A 189 -23.17 12.69 -8.55
CA SER A 189 -22.23 13.69 -9.09
C SER A 189 -20.85 13.05 -9.22
N ALA A 190 -20.41 12.78 -10.44
CA ALA A 190 -19.10 12.18 -10.69
C ALA A 190 -17.99 13.17 -10.30
N GLY A 191 -17.40 13.00 -9.12
CA GLY A 191 -16.32 13.85 -8.61
C GLY A 191 -14.95 13.62 -9.27
N GLY A 192 -14.90 13.20 -10.53
CA GLY A 192 -13.67 12.83 -11.23
C GLY A 192 -13.24 13.89 -12.23
N GLY A 193 -12.32 14.77 -11.85
CA GLY A 193 -11.55 15.56 -12.83
C GLY A 193 -10.68 14.63 -13.69
N GLU A 194 -10.48 14.99 -14.96
CA GLU A 194 -9.54 14.31 -15.86
C GLU A 194 -8.10 14.58 -15.41
N THR A 195 -7.43 13.55 -14.90
CA THR A 195 -5.98 13.40 -14.82
C THR A 195 -5.63 11.93 -14.86
#